data_AF-A0A7S3B5G1-F1
#
_entry.id   AF-A0A7S3B5G1-F1
#
_cell.length_a   1.000
_cell.length_b   1.000
_cell.length_c   1.000
_cell.angle_alpha   90.00
_cell.angle_beta   90.00
_cell.angle_gamma   90.00
#
_symmetry.space_group_name_H-M   'P 1'
#
loop_
_entity.id
_entity.type
_entity.pdbx_description
1 polymer ?
#
loop_
_entity_poly.entity_id
_entity_poly.type
_entity_poly.pdbx_seq_one_letter_code
_entity_poly.pdbx_strand_id
1 'polypeptide(L)'
;GGAGEESPLDFLSSIFKQGTPAPEVAEWADMYLVLGSTCQELPTLRLLAEAAPTKPIVFFNLKLDTLRGDLGLPGFPPKAVHHEFLCRVMPVYYMRPRSYSLSLSVPPFLIAYSGVLFRRYPEGYQTLLDKGRTNYRRVNVETERPNLGGFKAQLTTALKLDDEQAEKSAISQAGYKQSTWWEDDAKGLDISTDWRK
;
A
#
# COMPACT_ATOMS: atom_id res chain seq x y z
N GLY A 1 35.92 36.28 -12.03
CA GLY A 1 35.62 35.35 -10.93
C GLY A 1 34.62 34.36 -11.45
N GLY A 2 34.95 33.07 -11.46
CA GLY A 2 34.21 32.03 -12.16
C GLY A 2 32.81 31.82 -11.61
N ALA A 3 31.84 31.68 -12.51
CA ALA A 3 30.52 31.17 -12.22
C ALA A 3 30.67 29.71 -11.77
N GLY A 4 30.35 29.42 -10.50
CA GLY A 4 30.28 28.04 -10.02
C GLY A 4 29.12 27.35 -10.71
N GLU A 5 29.42 26.29 -11.47
CA GLU A 5 28.41 25.35 -11.94
C GLU A 5 27.72 24.73 -10.72
N GLU A 6 26.46 25.09 -10.49
CA GLU A 6 25.63 24.36 -9.52
C GLU A 6 25.48 22.92 -10.02
N SER A 7 26.07 21.99 -9.28
CA SER A 7 25.98 20.57 -9.59
C SER A 7 24.51 20.13 -9.51
N PRO A 8 24.01 19.28 -10.44
CA PRO A 8 22.69 18.67 -10.32
C PRO A 8 22.47 17.96 -8.97
N LEU A 9 23.56 17.53 -8.32
CA LEU A 9 23.55 16.95 -6.98
C LEU A 9 23.29 18.00 -5.89
N ASP A 10 23.72 19.24 -6.07
CA ASP A 10 23.45 20.34 -5.15
C ASP A 10 21.98 20.76 -5.22
N PHE A 11 21.41 20.81 -6.42
CA PHE A 11 19.96 21.02 -6.63
C PHE A 11 19.12 19.90 -6.00
N LEU A 12 19.51 18.64 -6.22
CA LEU A 12 18.85 17.50 -5.55
C LEU A 12 19.00 17.59 -4.03
N SER A 13 20.19 17.92 -3.51
CA SER A 13 20.41 18.05 -2.06
C SER A 13 19.62 19.21 -1.44
N SER A 14 19.36 20.28 -2.19
CA SER A 14 18.52 21.41 -1.80
C SER A 14 17.04 21.03 -1.70
N ILE A 15 16.54 20.25 -2.66
CA ILE A 15 15.18 19.67 -2.62
C ILE A 15 15.04 18.70 -1.42
N PHE A 16 16.10 17.96 -1.08
CA PHE A 16 16.10 17.05 0.08
C PHE A 16 16.40 17.72 1.42
N LYS A 17 16.80 19.00 1.44
CA LYS A 17 17.10 19.78 2.66
C LYS A 17 15.90 20.55 3.22
N GLN A 18 14.76 20.55 2.54
CA GLN A 18 13.52 21.01 3.14
C GLN A 18 13.08 19.97 4.18
N GLY A 19 13.66 20.06 5.38
CA GLY A 19 13.12 19.41 6.57
C GLY A 19 11.63 19.68 6.60
N THR A 20 10.84 18.62 6.79
CA THR A 20 9.39 18.70 6.80
C THR A 20 8.97 19.86 7.71
N PRO A 21 8.45 20.98 7.17
CA PRO A 21 8.03 22.08 8.02
C PRO A 21 6.97 21.56 8.98
N ALA A 22 7.07 21.97 10.25
CA ALA A 22 6.08 21.58 11.24
C ALA A 22 4.68 21.97 10.73
N PRO A 23 3.70 21.06 10.74
CA PRO A 23 2.39 21.36 10.24
C PRO A 23 1.72 22.43 11.11
N GLU A 24 1.05 23.39 10.47
CA GLU A 24 0.21 24.35 11.16
C GLU A 24 -1.10 23.68 11.59
N VAL A 25 -1.40 23.72 12.89
CA VAL A 25 -2.64 23.18 13.41
C VAL A 25 -3.77 24.15 13.12
N ALA A 26 -4.70 23.74 12.24
CA ALA A 26 -5.95 24.45 12.03
C ALA A 26 -6.84 24.34 13.28
N GLU A 27 -6.79 25.31 14.20
CA GLU A 27 -7.55 25.30 15.45
C GLU A 27 -9.06 25.16 15.25
N TRP A 28 -9.58 25.76 14.18
CA TRP A 28 -11.00 25.72 13.81
C TRP A 28 -11.49 24.37 13.27
N ALA A 29 -10.59 23.45 12.90
CA ALA A 29 -10.96 22.17 12.31
C ALA A 29 -11.20 21.12 13.40
N ASP A 30 -12.30 20.37 13.31
CA ASP A 30 -12.56 19.24 14.21
C ASP A 30 -11.90 17.93 13.73
N MET A 31 -11.54 17.87 12.45
CA MET A 31 -10.89 16.70 11.83
C MET A 31 -10.11 17.07 10.55
N TYR A 32 -9.22 16.19 10.11
CA TYR A 32 -8.46 16.32 8.88
C TYR A 32 -8.78 15.19 7.89
N LEU A 33 -9.00 15.54 6.62
CA LEU A 33 -9.17 14.57 5.53
C LEU A 33 -7.96 14.63 4.60
N VAL A 34 -7.21 13.54 4.51
CA VAL A 34 -6.02 13.42 3.66
C VAL A 34 -6.39 12.61 2.43
N LEU A 35 -6.42 13.26 1.26
CA LEU A 35 -6.81 12.64 0.00
C LEU A 35 -5.57 12.25 -0.82
N GLY A 36 -5.49 10.99 -1.26
CA GLY A 36 -4.53 10.57 -2.28
C GLY A 36 -3.06 10.61 -1.86
N SER A 37 -2.76 10.37 -0.57
CA SER A 37 -1.38 10.37 -0.05
C SER A 37 -0.53 9.24 -0.64
N THR A 38 0.72 9.59 -0.96
CA THR A 38 1.75 8.70 -1.53
C THR A 38 2.74 8.19 -0.48
N CYS A 39 2.36 8.26 0.79
CA CYS A 39 3.17 7.94 1.95
C CYS A 39 4.38 8.88 2.21
N GLN A 40 4.76 9.74 1.27
CA GLN A 40 5.84 10.72 1.48
C GLN A 40 5.46 11.76 2.54
N GLU A 41 4.16 12.04 2.68
CA GLU A 41 3.63 13.03 3.60
C GLU A 41 3.47 12.47 5.04
N LEU A 42 3.72 11.17 5.25
CA LEU A 42 3.54 10.51 6.56
C LEU A 42 4.34 11.15 7.70
N PRO A 43 5.60 11.59 7.53
CA PRO A 43 6.32 12.29 8.60
C PRO A 43 5.59 13.57 9.04
N THR A 44 5.08 14.36 8.08
CA THR A 44 4.30 15.57 8.36
C THR A 44 3.00 15.22 9.08
N LEU A 45 2.30 14.19 8.61
CA LEU A 45 1.02 13.78 9.19
C LEU A 45 1.18 13.17 10.57
N ARG A 46 2.33 12.53 10.84
CA ARG A 46 2.72 12.10 12.19
C ARG A 46 2.87 13.30 13.11
N LEU A 47 3.61 14.33 12.69
CA LEU A 47 3.77 15.56 13.47
C LEU A 47 2.42 16.26 13.70
N LEU A 48 1.51 16.24 12.71
CA LEU A 48 0.17 16.80 12.87
C LEU A 48 -0.65 16.01 13.91
N ALA A 49 -0.58 14.69 13.87
CA ALA A 49 -1.26 13.83 14.85
C ALA A 49 -0.71 14.03 16.27
N GLU A 50 0.59 14.26 16.41
CA GLU A 50 1.23 14.58 17.69
C GLU A 50 0.84 15.98 18.19
N ALA A 51 0.74 16.97 17.29
CA ALA A 51 0.37 18.34 17.64
C ALA A 51 -1.13 18.50 17.98
N ALA A 52 -2.00 17.69 17.38
CA ALA A 52 -3.45 17.74 17.59
C ALA A 52 -4.04 16.34 17.89
N PRO A 53 -3.70 15.73 19.05
CA PRO A 53 -4.03 14.34 19.34
C PRO A 53 -5.53 14.05 19.47
N THR A 54 -6.34 15.09 19.69
CA THR A 54 -7.80 14.99 19.81
C THR A 54 -8.54 15.12 18.47
N LYS A 55 -7.85 15.51 17.39
CA LYS A 55 -8.43 15.75 16.07
C LYS A 55 -8.22 14.52 15.17
N PRO A 56 -9.28 13.81 14.75
CA PRO A 56 -9.12 12.64 13.89
C PRO A 56 -8.50 13.00 12.55
N ILE A 57 -7.59 12.14 12.06
CA ILE A 57 -7.03 12.23 10.70
C ILE A 57 -7.55 11.04 9.91
N VAL A 58 -8.33 11.30 8.87
CA VAL A 58 -8.90 10.28 8.00
C VAL A 58 -8.15 10.26 6.68
N PHE A 59 -7.66 9.09 6.30
CA PHE A 59 -6.96 8.88 5.04
C PHE A 59 -7.90 8.31 4.00
N PHE A 60 -8.03 8.99 2.86
CA PHE A 60 -8.76 8.51 1.71
C PHE A 60 -7.78 8.08 0.62
N ASN A 61 -7.82 6.79 0.26
CA ASN A 61 -6.98 6.21 -0.79
C ASN A 61 -5.46 6.36 -0.51
N LEU A 62 -5.04 5.92 0.68
CA LEU A 62 -3.63 5.86 1.06
C LEU A 62 -2.90 4.81 0.25
N LYS A 63 -1.94 5.23 -0.59
CA LYS A 63 -1.18 4.33 -1.47
C LYS A 63 -0.05 3.63 -0.70
N LEU A 64 -0.39 2.76 0.24
CA LEU A 64 0.58 2.04 1.09
C LEU A 64 1.72 1.35 0.32
N ASP A 65 1.51 1.01 -0.95
CA ASP A 65 2.50 0.37 -1.81
C ASP A 65 3.67 1.28 -2.23
N THR A 66 3.48 2.61 -2.16
CA THR A 66 4.54 3.57 -2.44
C THR A 66 5.44 3.78 -1.23
N LEU A 67 5.14 3.13 -0.10
CA LEU A 67 6.00 3.12 1.06
C LEU A 67 7.27 2.31 0.78
N ARG A 68 8.32 3.02 0.36
CA ARG A 68 9.64 2.45 0.03
C ARG A 68 10.71 2.80 1.06
N GLY A 69 10.33 2.85 2.34
CA GLY A 69 11.26 3.09 3.46
C GLY A 69 12.34 2.02 3.61
N ASP A 70 12.27 0.92 2.85
CA ASP A 70 13.32 -0.08 2.68
C ASP A 70 14.50 0.36 1.82
N LEU A 71 14.29 1.29 0.87
CA LEU A 71 15.32 1.66 -0.08
C LEU A 71 16.31 2.71 0.46
N GLY A 72 15.96 3.40 1.56
CA GLY A 72 16.77 4.49 2.11
C GLY A 72 16.96 5.66 1.12
N LEU A 73 16.15 5.74 0.07
CA LEU A 73 16.24 6.77 -0.94
C LEU A 73 15.70 8.09 -0.40
N PRO A 74 16.33 9.22 -0.76
CA PRO A 74 15.82 10.53 -0.40
C PRO A 74 14.36 10.72 -0.85
N GLY A 75 13.52 11.27 0.03
CA GLY A 75 12.09 11.49 -0.21
C GLY A 75 11.16 10.35 0.25
N PHE A 76 11.69 9.19 0.67
CA PHE A 76 10.87 8.16 1.32
C PHE A 76 10.98 8.24 2.84
N PRO A 77 9.86 8.05 3.56
CA PRO A 77 9.89 8.04 5.01
C PRO A 77 10.69 6.84 5.54
N PRO A 78 11.43 6.97 6.65
CA PRO A 78 12.09 5.85 7.31
C PRO A 78 11.10 4.76 7.74
N LYS A 79 11.56 3.51 7.87
CA LYS A 79 10.71 2.39 8.35
C LYS A 79 10.04 2.67 9.70
N ALA A 80 10.71 3.41 10.58
CA ALA A 80 10.17 3.82 11.88
C ALA A 80 8.82 4.53 11.77
N VAL A 81 8.61 5.36 10.73
CA VAL A 81 7.33 6.05 10.49
C VAL A 81 6.20 5.05 10.26
N HIS A 82 6.49 3.89 9.68
CA HIS A 82 5.48 2.83 9.56
C HIS A 82 5.14 2.24 10.92
N HIS A 83 6.17 1.75 11.61
CA HIS A 83 6.06 1.02 12.86
C HIS A 83 5.46 1.85 14.01
N GLU A 84 5.67 3.17 14.00
CA GLU A 84 5.25 4.09 15.06
C GLU A 84 3.96 4.86 14.75
N PHE A 85 3.65 5.09 13.46
CA PHE A 85 2.54 5.96 13.07
C PHE A 85 1.57 5.30 12.09
N LEU A 86 2.06 4.90 10.92
CA LEU A 86 1.20 4.35 9.88
C LEU A 86 0.44 3.10 10.35
N CYS A 87 1.04 2.29 11.21
CA CYS A 87 0.45 1.06 11.69
C CYS A 87 -0.84 1.28 12.50
N ARG A 88 -1.05 2.50 13.01
CA ARG A 88 -2.26 2.94 13.74
C ARG A 88 -3.36 3.47 12.82
N VAL A 89 -3.06 3.70 11.54
CA VAL A 89 -4.00 4.31 10.59
C VAL A 89 -4.97 3.25 10.09
N MET A 90 -6.26 3.40 10.40
CA MET A 90 -7.30 2.53 9.85
C MET A 90 -7.68 2.97 8.42
N PRO A 91 -7.56 2.09 7.41
CA PRO A 91 -7.93 2.39 6.04
C PRO A 91 -9.46 2.40 5.87
N VAL A 92 -10.04 3.60 5.81
CA VAL A 92 -11.49 3.79 5.60
C VAL A 92 -11.91 3.48 4.17
N TYR A 93 -11.06 3.85 3.20
CA TYR A 93 -11.23 3.54 1.78
C TYR A 93 -9.88 3.19 1.16
N TYR A 94 -9.81 2.03 0.52
CA TYR A 94 -8.62 1.58 -0.20
C TYR A 94 -9.04 0.93 -1.51
N MET A 95 -8.33 1.25 -2.59
CA MET A 95 -8.55 0.61 -3.88
C MET A 95 -7.24 0.43 -4.59
N ARG A 96 -6.95 -0.81 -4.98
CA ARG A 96 -5.68 -1.15 -5.61
C ARG A 96 -5.86 -2.15 -6.73
N PRO A 97 -5.87 -1.69 -7.99
CA PRO A 97 -5.87 -2.58 -9.14
C PRO A 97 -4.50 -3.27 -9.30
N ARG A 98 -4.54 -4.52 -9.73
CA ARG A 98 -3.38 -5.32 -10.13
C ARG A 98 -3.73 -6.17 -11.34
N SER A 99 -2.73 -6.37 -12.18
CA SER A 99 -2.79 -7.27 -13.32
C SER A 99 -1.71 -8.32 -13.16
N TYR A 100 -2.07 -9.55 -13.47
CA TYR A 100 -1.22 -10.73 -13.36
C TYR A 100 -1.30 -11.53 -14.66
N SER A 101 -0.31 -12.39 -14.85
CA SER A 101 -0.32 -13.44 -15.86
C SER A 101 -0.09 -14.79 -15.18
N LEU A 102 -0.71 -15.82 -15.72
CA LEU A 102 -0.52 -17.20 -15.31
C LEU A 102 -0.21 -18.04 -16.55
N SER A 103 0.89 -18.79 -16.50
CA SER A 103 1.23 -19.77 -17.52
C SER A 103 0.49 -21.08 -17.24
N LEU A 104 -0.05 -21.69 -18.29
CA LEU A 104 -0.75 -22.97 -18.29
C LEU A 104 0.06 -24.05 -19.01
N SER A 105 -0.16 -25.30 -18.65
CA SER A 105 0.40 -26.46 -19.35
C SER A 105 -0.36 -26.78 -20.64
N VAL A 106 -1.61 -26.31 -20.76
CA VAL A 106 -2.49 -26.51 -21.91
C VAL A 106 -2.89 -25.18 -22.56
N PRO A 107 -3.27 -25.15 -23.85
CA PRO A 107 -3.78 -23.95 -24.50
C PRO A 107 -4.92 -23.30 -23.68
N PRO A 108 -4.94 -21.97 -23.48
CA PRO A 108 -4.17 -20.95 -24.19
C PRO A 108 -2.72 -20.69 -23.70
N PHE A 109 -2.13 -21.55 -22.87
CA PHE A 109 -0.76 -21.48 -22.31
C PHE A 109 -0.42 -20.23 -21.46
N LEU A 110 -1.15 -19.14 -21.63
CA LEU A 110 -1.04 -17.93 -20.86
C LEU A 110 -2.42 -17.32 -20.69
N ILE A 111 -2.78 -16.99 -19.44
CA ILE A 111 -3.98 -16.24 -19.11
C ILE A 111 -3.56 -14.95 -18.41
N ALA A 112 -3.99 -13.82 -18.98
CA ALA A 112 -3.93 -12.53 -18.31
C ALA A 112 -5.21 -12.31 -17.50
N TYR A 113 -5.07 -11.86 -16.27
CA TYR A 113 -6.20 -11.55 -15.39
C TYR A 113 -5.88 -10.35 -14.50
N SER A 114 -6.91 -9.62 -14.11
CA SER A 114 -6.79 -8.44 -13.25
C SER A 114 -7.78 -8.52 -12.10
N GLY A 115 -7.49 -7.76 -11.05
CA GLY A 115 -8.38 -7.61 -9.92
C GLY A 115 -8.06 -6.39 -9.10
N VAL A 116 -8.92 -6.08 -8.15
CA VAL A 116 -8.80 -4.94 -7.24
C VAL A 116 -8.87 -5.43 -5.81
N LEU A 117 -7.85 -5.09 -5.01
CA LEU A 117 -7.94 -5.16 -3.56
C LEU A 117 -8.66 -3.90 -3.09
N PHE A 118 -9.83 -4.09 -2.49
CA PHE A 118 -10.76 -3.02 -2.16
C PHE A 118 -11.11 -3.04 -0.68
N ARG A 119 -11.26 -1.87 -0.06
CA ARG A 119 -11.75 -1.71 1.32
C ARG A 119 -12.72 -0.54 1.36
N ARG A 120 -13.86 -0.73 2.00
CA ARG A 120 -14.82 0.34 2.31
C ARG A 120 -15.35 0.13 3.73
N TYR A 121 -15.06 1.05 4.63
CA TYR A 121 -15.61 0.98 6.00
C TYR A 121 -17.14 1.02 6.00
N PRO A 122 -17.81 0.16 6.81
CA PRO A 122 -17.27 -0.78 7.80
C PRO A 122 -16.96 -2.20 7.27
N GLU A 123 -17.12 -2.48 5.98
CA GLU A 123 -16.87 -3.81 5.39
C GLU A 123 -15.38 -4.15 5.34
N GLY A 124 -15.00 -5.41 5.51
CA GLY A 124 -13.59 -5.85 5.43
C GLY A 124 -12.94 -5.66 4.05
N TYR A 125 -11.71 -6.15 3.92
CA TYR A 125 -10.98 -6.21 2.66
C TYR A 125 -11.66 -7.17 1.68
N GLN A 126 -11.87 -6.70 0.46
CA GLN A 126 -12.55 -7.42 -0.60
C GLN A 126 -11.58 -7.64 -1.74
N THR A 127 -11.53 -8.88 -2.20
CA THR A 127 -10.81 -9.24 -3.42
C THR A 127 -11.82 -9.29 -4.55
N LEU A 128 -11.64 -8.41 -5.53
CA LEU A 128 -12.53 -8.26 -6.68
C LEU A 128 -11.80 -8.73 -7.93
N LEU A 129 -12.29 -9.80 -8.56
CA LEU A 129 -11.78 -10.29 -9.84
C LEU A 129 -12.45 -9.51 -10.99
N ASP A 130 -11.65 -8.97 -11.90
CA ASP A 130 -12.13 -8.28 -13.09
C ASP A 130 -12.68 -9.30 -14.10
N LYS A 131 -13.93 -9.09 -14.54
CA LYS A 131 -14.57 -9.91 -15.59
C LYS A 131 -14.53 -9.24 -16.97
N GLY A 132 -13.85 -8.10 -17.09
CA GLY A 132 -13.83 -7.24 -18.25
C GLY A 132 -15.01 -6.26 -18.32
N ARG A 133 -14.90 -5.31 -19.26
CA ARG A 133 -15.88 -4.31 -19.74
C ARG A 133 -16.51 -3.34 -18.73
N THR A 134 -16.57 -3.63 -17.42
CA THR A 134 -16.97 -2.75 -16.28
C THR A 134 -17.34 -3.53 -15.02
N ASN A 135 -17.36 -4.87 -15.07
CA ASN A 135 -17.93 -5.67 -13.98
C ASN A 135 -16.86 -6.38 -13.15
N TYR A 136 -16.97 -6.27 -11.83
CA TYR A 136 -16.13 -6.96 -10.87
C TYR A 136 -16.92 -8.05 -10.16
N ARG A 137 -16.33 -9.24 -10.05
CA ARG A 137 -16.84 -10.30 -9.18
C ARG A 137 -16.12 -10.24 -7.85
N ARG A 138 -16.85 -10.09 -6.75
CA ARG A 138 -16.28 -10.31 -5.42
C ARG A 138 -15.98 -11.79 -5.22
N VAL A 139 -14.73 -12.12 -4.93
CA VAL A 139 -14.26 -13.50 -4.76
C VAL A 139 -13.92 -13.84 -3.31
N ASN A 140 -13.51 -12.86 -2.51
CA ASN A 140 -13.24 -13.04 -1.10
C ASN A 140 -13.56 -11.77 -0.28
N VAL A 141 -13.84 -11.95 1.01
CA VAL A 141 -13.96 -10.87 2.00
C VAL A 141 -13.26 -11.30 3.28
N GLU A 142 -12.27 -10.53 3.71
CA GLU A 142 -11.48 -10.80 4.90
C GLU A 142 -11.49 -9.60 5.85
N THR A 143 -11.45 -9.85 7.15
CA THR A 143 -11.34 -8.77 8.14
C THR A 143 -9.95 -8.14 8.09
N GLU A 144 -8.92 -8.96 7.89
CA GLU A 144 -7.55 -8.50 7.77
C GLU A 144 -7.13 -8.39 6.29
N ARG A 145 -6.21 -7.48 6.03
CA ARG A 145 -5.65 -7.22 4.71
C ARG A 145 -4.83 -8.45 4.24
N PRO A 146 -5.16 -9.05 3.09
CA PRO A 146 -4.27 -10.03 2.49
C PRO A 146 -2.98 -9.35 2.03
N ASN A 147 -1.83 -10.00 2.26
CA ASN A 147 -0.57 -9.61 1.63
C ASN A 147 -0.64 -9.82 0.10
N LEU A 148 0.37 -9.37 -0.66
CA LEU A 148 0.31 -9.48 -2.13
C LEU A 148 0.13 -10.92 -2.62
N GLY A 149 0.80 -11.87 -1.95
CA GLY A 149 0.72 -13.29 -2.26
C GLY A 149 -0.67 -13.86 -2.04
N GLY A 150 -1.28 -13.58 -0.89
CA GLY A 150 -2.63 -13.98 -0.53
C GLY A 150 -3.67 -13.39 -1.49
N PHE A 151 -3.56 -12.11 -1.81
CA PHE A 151 -4.43 -11.46 -2.79
C PHE A 151 -4.33 -12.10 -4.18
N LYS A 152 -3.10 -12.37 -4.66
CA LYS A 152 -2.86 -13.07 -5.94
C LYS A 152 -3.42 -14.49 -5.93
N ALA A 153 -3.24 -15.23 -4.83
CA ALA A 153 -3.75 -16.58 -4.68
C ALA A 153 -5.29 -16.61 -4.74
N GLN A 154 -5.96 -15.71 -4.00
CA GLN A 154 -7.41 -15.56 -4.02
C GLN A 154 -7.96 -15.29 -5.43
N LEU A 155 -7.30 -14.42 -6.21
CA LEU A 155 -7.67 -14.17 -7.61
C LEU A 155 -7.44 -15.41 -8.48
N THR A 156 -6.31 -16.09 -8.30
CA THR A 156 -5.95 -17.25 -9.14
C THR A 156 -6.91 -18.42 -8.92
N THR A 157 -7.20 -18.76 -7.66
CA THR A 157 -8.18 -19.79 -7.31
C THR A 157 -9.56 -19.46 -7.88
N ALA A 158 -9.94 -18.18 -7.92
CA ALA A 158 -11.23 -17.76 -8.47
C ALA A 158 -11.37 -17.92 -9.99
N LEU A 159 -10.25 -18.07 -10.74
CA LEU A 159 -10.28 -18.35 -12.17
C LEU A 159 -10.79 -19.76 -12.48
N LYS A 160 -10.75 -20.69 -11.51
CA LYS A 160 -11.22 -22.09 -11.64
C LYS A 160 -10.65 -22.78 -12.89
N LEU A 161 -9.34 -22.79 -13.00
CA LEU A 161 -8.66 -23.37 -14.16
C LEU A 161 -8.67 -24.90 -14.06
N ASP A 162 -8.96 -25.56 -15.18
CA ASP A 162 -8.90 -27.01 -15.33
C ASP A 162 -7.45 -27.46 -15.63
N ASP A 163 -6.51 -26.96 -14.83
CA ASP A 163 -5.08 -27.26 -14.92
C ASP A 163 -4.49 -27.26 -13.50
N GLU A 164 -4.49 -28.44 -12.87
CA GLU A 164 -3.96 -28.62 -11.52
C GLU A 164 -2.48 -28.23 -11.41
N GLN A 165 -1.70 -28.33 -12.50
CA GLN A 165 -0.29 -28.00 -12.49
C GLN A 165 -0.08 -26.48 -12.49
N ALA A 166 -0.90 -25.74 -13.25
CA ALA A 166 -0.93 -24.29 -13.21
C ALA A 166 -1.43 -23.76 -11.86
N GLU A 167 -2.46 -24.38 -11.29
CA GLU A 167 -2.99 -24.01 -9.97
C GLU A 167 -1.94 -24.23 -8.86
N LYS A 168 -1.30 -25.41 -8.84
CA LYS A 168 -0.20 -25.71 -7.89
C LYS A 168 1.00 -24.78 -8.08
N SER A 169 1.37 -24.45 -9.32
CA SER A 169 2.46 -23.50 -9.62
C SER A 169 2.15 -22.09 -9.12
N ALA A 170 0.93 -21.60 -9.35
CA ALA A 170 0.52 -20.28 -8.89
C ALA A 170 0.50 -20.16 -7.36
N ILE A 171 0.05 -21.21 -6.67
CA ILE A 171 0.05 -21.30 -5.21
C ILE A 171 1.48 -21.46 -4.69
N SER A 172 2.33 -22.28 -5.33
CA SER A 172 3.73 -22.46 -4.96
C SER A 172 4.54 -21.17 -5.14
N GLN A 173 4.24 -20.37 -6.17
CA GLN A 173 4.82 -19.03 -6.37
C GLN A 173 4.38 -18.04 -5.27
N ALA A 174 3.25 -18.29 -4.58
CA ALA A 174 2.85 -17.49 -3.42
C ALA A 174 3.76 -17.72 -2.20
N GLY A 175 4.53 -18.81 -2.15
CA GLY A 175 5.49 -19.12 -1.08
C GLY A 175 6.84 -18.39 -1.20
N TYR A 176 7.20 -17.85 -2.37
CA TYR A 176 8.41 -17.03 -2.52
C TYR A 176 8.10 -15.58 -2.14
N LYS A 177 8.67 -15.08 -1.03
CA LYS A 177 8.37 -13.79 -0.36
C LYS A 177 7.59 -12.79 -1.25
N GLN A 178 6.27 -12.96 -1.29
CA GLN A 178 5.36 -12.09 -2.04
C GLN A 178 4.91 -10.91 -1.18
N SER A 179 5.47 -10.73 0.00
CA SER A 179 5.13 -9.68 0.94
C SER A 179 6.11 -8.51 0.82
N THR A 180 5.58 -7.30 0.84
CA THR A 180 6.43 -6.12 1.04
C THR A 180 6.94 -6.07 2.48
N TRP A 181 8.06 -5.38 2.71
CA TRP A 181 8.73 -5.37 4.03
C TRP A 181 7.84 -4.91 5.19
N TRP A 182 6.81 -4.09 4.91
CA TRP A 182 5.83 -3.60 5.86
C TRP A 182 4.63 -4.53 6.04
N GLU A 183 4.44 -5.54 5.18
CA GLU A 183 3.38 -6.55 5.33
C GLU A 183 3.73 -7.62 6.36
N ASP A 184 5.02 -7.94 6.49
CA ASP A 184 5.51 -8.93 7.44
C ASP A 184 6.05 -8.20 8.68
N ASP A 185 5.22 -8.03 9.71
CA ASP A 185 5.68 -7.60 11.05
C ASP A 185 6.45 -8.73 11.76
N ALA A 186 7.39 -9.34 11.06
CA ALA A 186 8.15 -10.50 11.52
C ALA A 186 8.99 -10.19 12.76
N LYS A 187 9.23 -8.91 13.04
CA LYS A 187 10.01 -8.43 14.18
C LYS A 187 9.15 -7.86 15.31
N GLY A 188 7.82 -7.83 15.18
CA GLY A 188 6.93 -7.27 16.19
C GLY A 188 7.19 -5.79 16.48
N LEU A 189 7.56 -5.02 15.45
CA LEU A 189 7.90 -3.60 15.58
C LEU A 189 6.67 -2.70 15.49
N ASP A 190 5.58 -3.18 14.87
CA ASP A 190 4.35 -2.40 14.74
C ASP A 190 3.70 -2.21 16.11
N ILE A 191 3.49 -0.95 16.51
CA ILE A 191 2.79 -0.64 17.78
C ILE A 191 1.26 -0.80 17.70
N SER A 192 0.71 -1.02 16.50
CA SER A 192 -0.70 -1.32 16.25
C SER A 192 -0.87 -2.17 14.99
N THR A 193 -1.97 -2.94 14.92
CA THR A 193 -2.37 -3.71 13.74
C THR A 193 -3.53 -3.10 12.98
N ASP A 194 -3.97 -1.89 13.33
CA ASP A 194 -5.19 -1.27 12.76
C ASP A 194 -5.08 -1.01 11.27
N TRP A 195 -3.87 -0.79 10.76
CA TRP A 195 -3.62 -0.65 9.33
C TRP A 195 -3.94 -1.92 8.52
N ARG A 196 -3.96 -3.08 9.18
CA ARG A 196 -4.32 -4.37 8.59
C ARG A 196 -5.83 -4.62 8.61
N LYS A 197 -6.62 -3.85 9.35
CA LYS A 197 -8.08 -4.06 9.53
C LYS A 197 -8.89 -3.12 8.62
#